data_AF-A0A9W9MA29-F1
#
_entry.id   AF-A0A9W9MA29-F1
#
_cell.length_a   1.000
_cell.length_b   1.000
_cell.length_c   1.000
_cell.angle_alpha   90.00
_cell.angle_beta   90.00
_cell.angle_gamma   90.00
#
_symmetry.space_group_name_H-M   'P 1'
#
loop_
_entity.id
_entity.type
_entity.pdbx_description
1 polymer ?
#
loop_
_entity_poly.entity_id
_entity_poly.type
_entity_poly.pdbx_seq_one_letter_code
_entity_poly.pdbx_strand_id
1 'polypeptide(L)'
;MTPPSNHRAPWRSILNTHLEQTPGYEFTIATVGQDAHGRTVPRVRTCGCRGFFPELELHPKGQQAMDEQVEDGGNPSVYESDMLSFTTDIRMEKLGHLEESGHAIEAMFWLTDIMAQWRVKGRAYAIGSPEKDEAEQLSRQEAAKGLRVKSDANGDTAKWTWEKAVTKYFANHSPIMRGSFKSPPPRAATV
;
A
#
# COMPACT_ATOMS: atom_id res chain seq x y z
N MET A 1 -13.77 3.04 -18.90
CA MET A 1 -12.63 2.52 -18.12
C MET A 1 -11.48 2.32 -19.09
N THR A 2 -10.33 2.95 -18.84
CA THR A 2 -9.13 2.74 -19.67
C THR A 2 -8.58 1.34 -19.38
N PRO A 3 -8.27 0.53 -20.41
CA PRO A 3 -7.64 -0.77 -20.18
C PRO A 3 -6.30 -0.60 -19.46
N PRO A 4 -5.88 -1.57 -18.64
CA PRO A 4 -4.61 -1.48 -17.94
C PRO A 4 -3.47 -1.35 -18.94
N SER A 5 -2.64 -0.31 -18.79
CA SER A 5 -1.47 -0.13 -19.65
C SER A 5 -0.46 -1.21 -19.34
N ASN A 6 -0.13 -2.06 -20.31
CA ASN A 6 0.94 -3.06 -20.16
C ASN A 6 2.34 -2.44 -20.02
N HIS A 7 2.46 -1.12 -20.12
CA HIS A 7 3.71 -0.39 -19.96
C HIS A 7 3.75 0.32 -18.60
N ARG A 8 4.96 0.34 -18.01
CA ARG A 8 5.25 1.18 -16.83
C ARG A 8 4.93 2.63 -17.13
N ALA A 9 4.47 3.33 -16.10
CA ALA A 9 4.25 4.76 -16.22
C ALA A 9 5.61 5.48 -16.45
N PRO A 10 5.65 6.55 -17.27
CA PRO A 10 6.90 7.25 -17.61
C PRO A 10 7.57 7.90 -16.38
N TRP A 11 6.80 8.17 -15.32
CA TRP A 11 7.29 8.74 -14.07
C TRP A 11 7.83 7.70 -13.07
N ARG A 12 7.60 6.40 -13.31
CA ARG A 12 7.85 5.32 -12.34
C ARG A 12 9.31 5.25 -11.88
N SER A 13 10.26 5.34 -12.82
CA SER A 13 11.70 5.27 -12.53
C SER A 13 12.22 6.51 -11.81
N ILE A 14 11.73 7.70 -12.21
CA ILE A 14 12.11 8.97 -11.61
C ILE A 14 11.63 9.02 -10.15
N LEU A 15 10.36 8.68 -9.91
CA LEU A 15 9.83 8.63 -8.55
C LEU A 15 10.58 7.60 -7.70
N ASN A 16 10.89 6.41 -8.24
CA ASN A 16 11.67 5.40 -7.52
C ASN A 16 13.04 5.93 -7.07
N THR A 17 13.77 6.55 -7.99
CA THR A 17 15.09 7.13 -7.74
C THR A 17 15.03 8.20 -6.65
N HIS A 18 13.99 9.04 -6.67
CA HIS A 18 13.79 10.07 -5.65
C HIS A 18 13.43 9.47 -4.28
N LEU A 19 12.61 8.42 -4.25
CA LEU A 19 12.24 7.74 -3.00
C LEU A 19 13.44 7.04 -2.36
N GLU A 20 14.32 6.42 -3.15
CA GLU A 20 15.56 5.78 -2.67
C GLU A 20 16.52 6.75 -1.98
N GLN A 21 16.47 8.03 -2.35
CA GLN A 21 17.27 9.08 -1.74
C GLN A 21 16.62 9.65 -0.47
N THR A 22 15.38 9.28 -0.14
CA THR A 22 14.62 9.87 0.96
C THR A 22 14.63 8.98 2.20
N PRO A 23 15.17 9.45 3.34
CA PRO A 23 15.10 8.71 4.60
C PRO A 23 13.65 8.47 5.05
N GLY A 24 13.33 7.24 5.47
CA GLY A 24 12.06 6.91 6.13
C GLY A 24 10.86 6.63 5.20
N TYR A 25 10.93 6.98 3.92
CA TYR A 25 9.86 6.74 2.92
C TYR A 25 8.48 7.23 3.40
N GLU A 26 8.37 8.41 3.99
CA GLU A 26 7.08 8.94 4.45
C GLU A 26 6.38 9.78 3.38
N PHE A 27 5.05 9.75 3.40
CA PHE A 27 4.22 10.64 2.60
C PHE A 27 3.01 11.16 3.38
N THR A 28 2.47 12.29 2.95
CA THR A 28 1.17 12.77 3.43
C THR A 28 0.09 12.25 2.50
N ILE A 29 -0.92 11.59 3.04
CA ILE A 29 -2.10 11.20 2.28
C ILE A 29 -3.30 12.07 2.65
N ALA A 30 -4.06 12.49 1.65
CA ALA A 30 -5.32 13.17 1.77
C ALA A 30 -6.45 12.22 1.33
N THR A 31 -7.44 12.02 2.21
CA THR A 31 -8.72 11.35 1.89
C THR A 31 -9.85 12.35 2.08
N VAL A 32 -11.06 11.96 1.68
CA VAL A 32 -12.27 12.76 1.86
C VAL A 32 -13.13 12.11 2.94
N GLY A 33 -13.58 12.89 3.93
CA GLY A 33 -14.46 12.42 5.01
C GLY A 33 -15.50 13.46 5.38
N GLN A 34 -16.39 13.13 6.31
CA GLN A 34 -17.38 14.08 6.84
C GLN A 34 -16.93 14.64 8.19
N ASP A 35 -17.30 15.89 8.48
CA ASP A 35 -17.21 16.47 9.82
C ASP A 35 -18.49 16.22 10.65
N ALA A 36 -18.51 16.71 11.89
CA ALA A 36 -19.66 16.56 12.79
C ALA A 36 -20.98 17.15 12.25
N HIS A 37 -20.92 18.00 11.23
CA HIS A 37 -22.08 18.62 10.59
C HIS A 37 -22.43 17.94 9.24
N GLY A 38 -21.81 16.80 8.94
CA GLY A 38 -22.00 16.08 7.68
C GLY A 38 -21.35 16.76 6.48
N ARG A 39 -20.47 17.74 6.67
CA ARG A 39 -19.81 18.45 5.56
C ARG A 39 -18.62 17.64 5.07
N THR A 40 -18.54 17.46 3.75
CA THR A 40 -17.40 16.84 3.07
C THR A 40 -16.15 17.71 3.23
N VAL A 41 -15.11 17.17 3.85
CA VAL A 41 -13.87 17.88 4.15
C VAL A 41 -12.66 16.98 3.90
N PRO A 42 -11.50 17.55 3.54
CA PRO A 42 -10.27 16.79 3.41
C PRO A 42 -9.78 16.33 4.79
N ARG A 43 -9.21 15.14 4.83
CA ARG A 43 -8.55 14.56 6.00
C ARG A 43 -7.13 14.20 5.62
N VAL A 44 -6.15 14.68 6.38
CA VAL A 44 -4.73 14.50 6.09
C VAL A 44 -4.03 13.76 7.21
N ARG A 45 -3.01 12.97 6.87
CA ARG A 45 -2.12 12.30 7.82
C ARG A 45 -0.85 11.84 7.12
N THR A 46 0.21 11.68 7.90
CA THR A 46 1.45 11.05 7.45
C THR A 46 1.32 9.53 7.53
N CYS A 47 1.87 8.83 6.54
CA CYS A 47 1.93 7.37 6.47
C CYS A 47 3.30 6.94 5.94
N GLY A 48 3.71 5.70 6.24
CA GLY A 48 4.93 5.12 5.66
C GLY A 48 4.64 4.47 4.31
N CYS A 49 5.23 5.01 3.24
CA CYS A 49 5.25 4.39 1.93
C CYS A 49 6.10 3.11 1.98
N ARG A 50 5.59 2.05 1.35
CA ARG A 50 6.20 0.72 1.27
C ARG A 50 6.70 0.42 -0.14
N GLY A 51 6.95 1.47 -0.93
CA GLY A 51 7.30 1.35 -2.33
C GLY A 51 6.12 0.91 -3.20
N PHE A 52 6.45 0.30 -4.32
CA PHE A 52 5.48 -0.12 -5.32
C PHE A 52 5.01 -1.54 -5.06
N PHE A 53 3.70 -1.77 -5.10
CA PHE A 53 3.13 -3.10 -4.93
C PHE A 53 3.36 -3.96 -6.19
N PRO A 54 3.69 -5.26 -6.07
CA PRO A 54 4.01 -6.04 -4.88
C PRO A 54 5.54 -6.16 -4.63
N GLU A 55 6.32 -5.20 -5.12
CA GLU A 55 7.78 -5.21 -5.23
C GLU A 55 8.52 -4.88 -3.91
N LEU A 56 7.89 -5.12 -2.75
CA LEU A 56 8.50 -4.84 -1.46
C LEU A 56 9.79 -5.64 -1.25
N GLU A 57 10.89 -4.98 -0.93
CA GLU A 57 12.11 -5.67 -0.47
C GLU A 57 12.06 -5.88 1.05
N LEU A 58 12.32 -7.11 1.48
CA LEU A 58 12.34 -7.45 2.89
C LEU A 58 13.73 -7.19 3.48
N HIS A 59 13.75 -6.62 4.67
CA HIS A 59 14.95 -6.65 5.50
C HIS A 59 15.33 -8.12 5.81
N PRO A 60 16.62 -8.50 5.99
CA PRO A 60 17.04 -9.89 6.22
C PRO A 60 16.25 -10.66 7.28
N LYS A 61 15.93 -10.03 8.43
CA LYS A 61 15.07 -10.63 9.47
C LYS A 61 13.64 -10.90 9.01
N GLY A 62 13.10 -10.05 8.13
CA GLY A 62 11.79 -10.24 7.51
C GLY A 62 11.82 -11.42 6.54
N GLN A 63 12.89 -11.56 5.76
CA GLN A 63 13.09 -12.71 4.87
C GLN A 63 13.18 -14.02 5.66
N GLN A 64 13.97 -14.06 6.72
CA GLN A 64 14.04 -15.23 7.61
C GLN A 64 12.65 -15.63 8.14
N ALA A 65 11.85 -14.66 8.59
CA ALA A 65 10.49 -14.94 9.06
C ALA A 65 9.58 -15.50 7.95
N MET A 66 9.76 -15.05 6.70
CA MET A 66 9.03 -15.60 5.56
C MET A 66 9.43 -17.04 5.27
N ASP A 67 10.73 -17.33 5.26
CA ASP A 67 11.27 -18.67 4.98
C ASP A 67 10.81 -19.70 6.05
N GLU A 68 10.65 -19.26 7.29
CA GLU A 68 10.18 -20.10 8.40
C GLU A 68 8.65 -20.33 8.40
N GLN A 69 7.86 -19.38 7.89
CA GLN A 69 6.40 -19.37 8.07
C GLN A 69 5.60 -19.59 6.78
N VAL A 70 6.22 -19.42 5.62
CA VAL A 70 5.54 -19.41 4.33
C VAL A 70 6.24 -20.37 3.37
N GLU A 71 5.47 -21.29 2.81
CA GLU A 71 5.94 -22.21 1.78
C GLU A 71 6.61 -21.44 0.62
N ASP A 72 7.74 -21.96 0.15
CA ASP A 72 8.62 -21.36 -0.87
C ASP A 72 9.20 -19.98 -0.49
N GLY A 73 9.16 -19.58 0.79
CA GLY A 73 9.70 -18.28 1.25
C GLY A 73 8.88 -17.06 0.82
N GLY A 74 7.66 -17.28 0.32
CA GLY A 74 6.74 -16.22 -0.12
C GLY A 74 6.34 -16.31 -1.58
N ASN A 75 5.99 -15.14 -2.15
CA ASN A 75 5.59 -15.03 -3.55
C ASN A 75 6.81 -14.95 -4.47
N PRO A 76 6.77 -15.60 -5.65
CA PRO A 76 7.80 -15.40 -6.66
C PRO A 76 7.74 -13.96 -7.20
N SER A 77 8.90 -13.43 -7.62
CA SER A 77 9.05 -12.07 -8.16
C SER A 77 8.59 -12.00 -9.62
N VAL A 78 7.29 -12.18 -9.85
CA VAL A 78 6.68 -12.27 -11.19
C VAL A 78 5.84 -11.05 -11.56
N TYR A 79 5.32 -10.33 -10.58
CA TYR A 79 4.44 -9.18 -10.80
C TYR A 79 5.11 -7.87 -10.40
N GLU A 80 4.75 -6.82 -11.12
CA GLU A 80 5.10 -5.42 -10.86
C GLU A 80 3.88 -4.51 -11.08
N SER A 81 3.94 -3.28 -10.57
CA SER A 81 2.94 -2.25 -10.87
C SER A 81 3.47 -0.83 -10.65
N ASP A 82 2.65 0.17 -11.01
CA ASP A 82 2.88 1.58 -10.65
C ASP A 82 2.12 1.97 -9.36
N MET A 83 1.51 1.02 -8.65
CA MET A 83 0.71 1.29 -7.45
C MET A 83 1.62 1.50 -6.25
N LEU A 84 1.59 2.69 -5.65
CA LEU A 84 2.21 2.93 -4.35
C LEU A 84 1.45 2.17 -3.25
N SER A 85 2.19 1.69 -2.25
CA SER A 85 1.64 0.92 -1.14
C SER A 85 1.97 1.53 0.20
N PHE A 86 1.09 1.35 1.18
CA PHE A 86 1.32 1.66 2.58
C PHE A 86 0.49 0.70 3.44
N THR A 87 0.80 0.63 4.74
CA THR A 87 0.10 -0.25 5.68
C THR A 87 -0.68 0.58 6.69
N THR A 88 -1.87 0.12 7.07
CA THR A 88 -2.74 0.80 8.05
C THR A 88 -3.49 -0.23 8.87
N ASP A 89 -3.88 0.17 10.08
CA ASP A 89 -4.79 -0.60 10.92
C ASP A 89 -6.23 -0.48 10.40
N ILE A 90 -6.98 -1.58 10.37
CA ILE A 90 -8.37 -1.63 9.87
C ILE A 90 -9.31 -0.72 10.65
N ARG A 91 -8.97 -0.41 11.90
CA ARG A 91 -9.77 0.43 12.80
C ARG A 91 -9.55 1.93 12.56
N MET A 92 -8.67 2.32 11.63
CA MET A 92 -8.43 3.73 11.34
C MET A 92 -9.48 4.29 10.36
N GLU A 93 -10.01 5.47 10.69
CA GLU A 93 -11.06 6.17 9.93
C GLU A 93 -10.78 6.32 8.42
N LYS A 94 -9.50 6.36 8.02
CA LYS A 94 -9.12 6.50 6.61
C LYS A 94 -9.68 5.41 5.72
N LEU A 95 -9.97 4.21 6.23
CA LEU A 95 -10.61 3.17 5.44
C LEU A 95 -12.08 3.51 5.16
N GLY A 96 -12.84 3.94 6.18
CA GLY A 96 -14.20 4.46 5.98
C GLY A 96 -14.23 5.64 5.01
N HIS A 97 -13.29 6.57 5.13
CA HIS A 97 -13.14 7.67 4.17
C HIS A 97 -12.93 7.19 2.72
N LEU A 98 -12.18 6.11 2.50
CA LEU A 98 -11.98 5.57 1.15
C LEU A 98 -13.29 4.98 0.62
N GLU A 99 -13.99 4.15 1.40
CA GLU A 99 -15.28 3.58 0.98
C GLU A 99 -16.31 4.66 0.64
N GLU A 100 -16.47 5.66 1.52
CA GLU A 100 -17.44 6.75 1.35
C GLU A 100 -17.13 7.69 0.17
N SER A 101 -15.86 7.78 -0.23
CA SER A 101 -15.40 8.71 -1.28
C SER A 101 -15.13 8.04 -2.64
N GLY A 102 -15.55 6.78 -2.83
CA GLY A 102 -15.27 6.04 -4.05
C GLY A 102 -13.77 5.77 -4.24
N HIS A 103 -13.08 5.51 -3.13
CA HIS A 103 -11.66 5.23 -2.99
C HIS A 103 -10.72 6.40 -3.32
N ALA A 104 -11.23 7.62 -3.44
CA ALA A 104 -10.43 8.77 -3.84
C ALA A 104 -9.32 9.11 -2.83
N ILE A 105 -8.10 9.27 -3.33
CA ILE A 105 -6.93 9.59 -2.51
C ILE A 105 -5.94 10.48 -3.28
N GLU A 106 -5.22 11.31 -2.55
CA GLU A 106 -4.01 11.97 -3.04
C GLU A 106 -2.86 11.70 -2.07
N ALA A 107 -1.73 11.24 -2.60
CA ALA A 107 -0.48 11.11 -1.86
C ALA A 107 0.48 12.23 -2.26
N MET A 108 1.10 12.87 -1.28
CA MET A 108 2.05 13.95 -1.46
C MET A 108 3.37 13.60 -0.78
N PHE A 109 4.45 13.66 -1.56
CA PHE A 109 5.81 13.57 -1.06
C PHE A 109 6.45 14.95 -1.14
N TRP A 110 7.04 15.40 -0.04
CA TRP A 110 7.96 16.52 -0.02
C TRP A 110 9.36 15.99 0.26
N LEU A 111 10.21 15.99 -0.77
CA LEU A 111 11.54 15.39 -0.74
C LEU A 111 12.58 16.51 -0.62
N THR A 112 12.97 16.82 0.61
CA THR A 112 13.81 17.99 0.94
C THR A 112 15.18 17.95 0.28
N ASP A 113 15.79 16.77 0.20
CA ASP A 113 17.18 16.62 -0.27
C ASP A 113 17.34 16.97 -1.75
N ILE A 114 16.27 16.79 -2.53
CA ILE A 114 16.19 17.12 -3.95
C ILE A 114 15.23 18.28 -4.24
N MET A 115 14.70 18.92 -3.19
CA MET A 115 13.75 20.03 -3.26
C MET A 115 12.56 19.78 -4.22
N ALA A 116 12.04 18.55 -4.24
CA ALA A 116 10.99 18.13 -5.16
C ALA A 116 9.70 17.75 -4.44
N GLN A 117 8.56 18.11 -5.04
CA GLN A 117 7.24 17.69 -4.59
C GLN A 117 6.59 16.76 -5.59
N TRP A 118 6.18 15.58 -5.14
CA TRP A 118 5.35 14.65 -5.90
C TRP A 118 3.92 14.68 -5.39
N ARG A 119 2.95 14.75 -6.30
CA ARG A 119 1.52 14.62 -5.99
C ARG A 119 0.94 13.52 -6.86
N VAL A 120 0.57 12.40 -6.25
CA VAL A 120 0.02 11.23 -6.92
C VAL A 120 -1.46 11.15 -6.56
N LYS A 121 -2.32 11.35 -7.56
CA LYS A 121 -3.79 11.27 -7.40
C LYS A 121 -4.28 9.95 -7.95
N GLY A 122 -5.24 9.32 -7.28
CA GLY A 122 -5.80 8.07 -7.77
C GLY A 122 -6.86 7.48 -6.84
N ARG A 123 -6.91 6.14 -6.84
CA ARG A 123 -7.76 5.35 -5.96
C ARG A 123 -6.91 4.43 -5.10
N ALA A 124 -7.31 4.22 -3.84
CA ALA A 124 -6.67 3.27 -2.93
C ALA A 124 -7.64 2.17 -2.48
N TYR A 125 -7.16 0.94 -2.54
CA TYR A 125 -7.91 -0.26 -2.18
C TYR A 125 -7.18 -0.97 -1.04
N ALA A 126 -7.92 -1.32 0.01
CA ALA A 126 -7.36 -2.01 1.17
C ALA A 126 -7.43 -3.52 0.96
N ILE A 127 -6.34 -4.23 1.30
CA ILE A 127 -6.28 -5.69 1.27
C ILE A 127 -5.75 -6.20 2.61
N GLY A 128 -6.12 -7.43 2.96
CA GLY A 128 -5.71 -8.09 4.20
C GLY A 128 -6.80 -8.16 5.27
N SER A 129 -8.07 -7.93 4.90
CA SER A 129 -9.20 -8.23 5.78
C SER A 129 -9.26 -9.74 6.09
N PRO A 130 -9.34 -10.14 7.37
CA PRO A 130 -9.43 -11.56 7.74
C PRO A 130 -10.78 -12.18 7.36
N GLU A 131 -11.83 -11.37 7.23
CA GLU A 131 -13.20 -11.81 6.95
C GLU A 131 -13.40 -12.21 5.48
N LYS A 132 -12.50 -11.79 4.58
CA LYS A 132 -12.57 -12.03 3.12
C LYS A 132 -13.94 -11.71 2.51
N ASP A 133 -14.53 -10.63 3.01
CA ASP A 133 -15.82 -10.09 2.60
C ASP A 133 -15.83 -9.61 1.14
N GLU A 134 -17.00 -9.16 0.67
CA GLU A 134 -17.15 -8.64 -0.70
C GLU A 134 -16.26 -7.43 -0.96
N ALA A 135 -16.01 -6.59 0.07
CA ALA A 135 -15.15 -5.43 -0.02
C ALA A 135 -13.66 -5.80 -0.26
N GLU A 136 -13.15 -6.82 0.46
CA GLU A 136 -11.82 -7.38 0.24
C GLU A 136 -11.69 -7.97 -1.17
N GLN A 137 -12.70 -8.71 -1.63
CA GLN A 137 -12.70 -9.31 -2.97
C GLN A 137 -12.68 -8.25 -4.07
N LEU A 138 -13.51 -7.21 -3.94
CA LEU A 138 -13.52 -6.07 -4.86
C LEU A 138 -12.18 -5.33 -4.86
N SER A 139 -11.61 -5.09 -3.68
CA SER A 139 -10.32 -4.43 -3.53
C SER A 139 -9.18 -5.21 -4.21
N ARG A 140 -9.15 -6.54 -4.04
CA ARG A 140 -8.20 -7.42 -4.74
C ARG A 140 -8.42 -7.40 -6.25
N GLN A 141 -9.67 -7.40 -6.72
CA GLN A 141 -9.98 -7.32 -8.15
C GLN A 141 -9.51 -6.00 -8.77
N GLU A 142 -9.73 -4.88 -8.09
CA GLU A 142 -9.27 -3.56 -8.56
C GLU A 142 -7.74 -3.47 -8.53
N ALA A 143 -7.08 -3.95 -7.47
CA ALA A 143 -5.62 -4.02 -7.40
C ALA A 143 -5.03 -4.94 -8.49
N ALA A 144 -5.67 -6.06 -8.81
CA ALA A 144 -5.24 -6.99 -9.86
C ALA A 144 -5.14 -6.31 -11.23
N LYS A 145 -6.00 -5.32 -11.52
CA LYS A 145 -5.96 -4.57 -12.79
C LYS A 145 -4.67 -3.76 -12.93
N GLY A 146 -4.04 -3.38 -11.83
CA GLY A 146 -2.76 -2.66 -11.85
C GLY A 146 -1.54 -3.58 -11.98
N LEU A 147 -1.69 -4.88 -11.72
CA LEU A 147 -0.59 -5.84 -11.77
C LEU A 147 -0.24 -6.23 -13.20
N ARG A 148 1.06 -6.38 -13.46
CA ARG A 148 1.59 -6.83 -14.75
C ARG A 148 2.71 -7.82 -14.51
N VAL A 149 2.82 -8.80 -15.40
CA VAL A 149 3.93 -9.75 -15.36
C VAL A 149 5.20 -9.04 -15.83
N LYS A 150 6.28 -9.17 -15.07
CA LYS A 150 7.57 -8.58 -15.42
C LYS A 150 8.10 -9.20 -16.70
N SER A 151 8.76 -8.41 -17.54
CA SER A 151 9.36 -8.93 -18.78
C SER A 151 10.51 -9.93 -18.52
N ASP A 152 11.14 -9.84 -17.34
CA ASP A 152 12.22 -10.70 -16.85
C ASP A 152 11.75 -11.73 -15.81
N ALA A 153 10.45 -12.00 -15.72
CA ALA A 153 9.90 -12.92 -14.74
C ALA A 153 10.41 -14.36 -14.96
N ASN A 154 11.13 -14.90 -13.98
CA ASN A 154 11.62 -16.29 -13.96
C ASN A 154 10.81 -17.22 -13.03
N GLY A 155 9.68 -16.73 -12.49
CA GLY A 155 8.84 -17.47 -11.54
C GLY A 155 7.49 -17.90 -12.11
N ASP A 156 6.85 -18.84 -11.45
CA ASP A 156 5.52 -19.32 -11.80
C ASP A 156 4.43 -18.39 -11.24
N THR A 157 3.62 -17.79 -12.12
CA THR A 157 2.50 -16.93 -11.72
C THR A 157 1.42 -17.68 -10.95
N ALA A 158 1.26 -18.99 -11.17
CA ALA A 158 0.29 -19.82 -10.45
C ALA A 158 0.63 -19.98 -8.95
N LYS A 159 1.91 -19.80 -8.58
CA LYS A 159 2.36 -19.83 -7.18
C LYS A 159 2.15 -18.51 -6.44
N TRP A 160 1.77 -17.45 -7.14
CA TRP A 160 1.54 -16.14 -6.53
C TRP A 160 0.15 -16.06 -5.90
N THR A 161 0.09 -15.66 -4.62
CA THR A 161 -1.19 -15.48 -3.90
C THR A 161 -1.26 -14.16 -3.14
N TRP A 162 -2.48 -13.67 -2.93
CA TRP A 162 -2.73 -12.46 -2.14
C TRP A 162 -2.32 -12.65 -0.69
N GLU A 163 -2.53 -13.83 -0.12
CA GLU A 163 -2.16 -14.18 1.25
C GLU A 163 -0.64 -14.07 1.45
N LYS A 164 0.16 -14.64 0.54
CA LYS A 164 1.62 -14.50 0.57
C LYS A 164 2.06 -13.04 0.44
N ALA A 165 1.35 -12.23 -0.37
CA ALA A 165 1.63 -10.80 -0.51
C ALA A 165 1.34 -10.03 0.79
N VAL A 166 0.16 -10.22 1.40
CA VAL A 166 -0.20 -9.57 2.67
C VAL A 166 0.77 -9.98 3.78
N THR A 167 1.10 -11.27 3.88
CA THR A 167 2.07 -11.77 4.87
C THR A 167 3.45 -11.15 4.68
N LYS A 168 3.93 -11.00 3.44
CA LYS A 168 5.19 -10.32 3.12
C LYS A 168 5.21 -8.89 3.65
N TYR A 169 4.15 -8.13 3.42
CA TYR A 169 4.06 -6.76 3.93
C TYR A 169 4.01 -6.72 5.47
N PHE A 170 3.28 -7.63 6.10
CA PHE A 170 3.24 -7.74 7.56
C PHE A 170 4.59 -8.13 8.17
N ALA A 171 5.31 -9.09 7.57
CA ALA A 171 6.63 -9.54 7.99
C ALA A 171 7.68 -8.42 7.97
N ASN A 172 7.53 -7.44 7.06
CA ASN A 172 8.44 -6.30 6.95
C ASN A 172 8.30 -5.23 8.05
N HIS A 173 7.31 -5.35 8.95
CA HIS A 173 7.17 -4.44 10.08
C HIS A 173 8.20 -4.76 11.17
N SER A 174 8.67 -3.73 11.89
CA SER A 174 9.45 -3.96 13.11
C SER A 174 8.58 -4.65 14.18
N PRO A 175 9.16 -5.36 15.18
CA PRO A 175 8.38 -5.95 16.26
C PRO A 175 7.45 -4.96 16.97
N ILE A 176 7.93 -3.73 17.20
CA ILE A 176 7.15 -2.64 17.82
C ILE A 176 5.96 -2.27 16.93
N MET A 177 6.19 -2.11 15.63
CA MET A 177 5.13 -1.73 14.69
C MET A 177 4.12 -2.86 14.46
N ARG A 178 4.51 -4.13 14.58
CA ARG A 178 3.53 -5.24 14.64
C ARG A 178 2.68 -5.17 15.90
N GLY A 179 3.29 -4.80 17.04
CA GLY A 179 2.59 -4.63 18.31
C GLY A 179 1.51 -3.55 18.29
N SER A 180 1.65 -2.50 17.48
CA SER A 180 0.66 -1.42 17.43
C SER A 180 -0.71 -1.88 16.93
N PHE A 181 -0.78 -2.91 16.07
CA PHE A 181 -2.06 -3.49 15.62
C PHE A 181 -2.84 -4.17 16.75
N LYS A 182 -2.20 -4.54 17.86
CA LYS A 182 -2.85 -5.08 19.06
C LYS A 182 -3.16 -4.03 20.12
N SER A 183 -2.74 -2.78 19.92
CA SER A 183 -3.06 -1.69 20.83
C SER A 183 -4.56 -1.39 20.79
N PRO A 184 -5.13 -0.70 21.81
CA PRO A 184 -6.52 -0.26 21.78
C PRO A 184 -6.85 0.50 20.48
N PRO A 185 -8.11 0.47 20.02
CA PRO A 185 -8.50 1.20 18.82
C PRO A 185 -8.04 2.66 18.89
N PRO A 186 -7.48 3.21 17.79
CA PRO A 186 -7.06 4.61 17.77
C PRO A 186 -8.27 5.47 18.11
N ARG A 187 -8.15 6.29 19.16
CA ARG A 187 -9.22 7.20 19.55
C ARG A 187 -9.39 8.24 18.44
N ALA A 188 -10.61 8.38 17.92
CA ALA A 188 -11.00 9.61 17.28
C ALA A 188 -10.86 10.72 18.32
N ALA A 189 -10.10 11.78 18.02
CA ALA A 189 -10.12 12.96 18.87
C ALA A 189 -11.52 13.57 18.75
N THR A 190 -12.37 13.34 19.74
CA THR A 190 -13.62 14.08 19.90
C THR A 190 -13.22 15.51 20.21
N VAL A 191 -13.35 16.40 19.22
CA VAL A 191 -13.27 17.86 19.40
C VAL A 191 -14.68 18.41 19.34
#